data_AF-A0A0M3ISF5-F1
#
_entry.id   AF-A0A0M3ISF5-F1
#
_cell.length_a   1.000
_cell.length_b   1.000
_cell.length_c   1.000
_cell.angle_alpha   90.00
_cell.angle_beta   90.00
_cell.angle_gamma   90.00
#
_symmetry.space_group_name_H-M   'P 1'
#
loop_
_entity.id
_entity.type
_entity.pdbx_description
1 polymer ?
#
loop_
_entity_poly.entity_id
_entity_poly.type
_entity_poly.pdbx_seq_one_letter_code
_entity_poly.pdbx_strand_id
1 'polypeptide(L)'
;LSTTYAHNIGLDFGSPLWEDSCNISKYPLESCSRTIAASYSELWIELRRVLSLQKHCSLHNATGDSSSLDRSLLRIFVEDFGSPLWEDSQFALKFLAHIKAALNDRYAVLMLSMNSSAIDPHLKERIYSYCDVGFVLEAVEDGMASTFGDHFDGYFRIIKLPSIPSLGPHCPESSDLTFELHRRRFDVKILHLPPVMDDVKVDASASLPCQSMLDAF
;
A
#
# COMPACT_ATOMS: atom_id res chain seq x y z
N LEU A 1 -21.42 12.21 -20.81
CA LEU A 1 -20.72 13.35 -20.20
C LEU A 1 -20.94 13.25 -18.69
N SER A 2 -20.08 12.50 -18.00
CA SER A 2 -20.11 12.44 -16.53
C SER A 2 -18.73 12.89 -16.06
N THR A 3 -18.67 14.11 -15.55
CA THR A 3 -17.45 14.73 -15.04
C THR A 3 -17.35 14.35 -13.57
N THR A 4 -16.55 13.33 -13.27
CA THR A 4 -16.18 13.00 -11.89
C THR A 4 -15.12 13.99 -11.43
N TYR A 5 -15.51 14.93 -10.57
CA TYR A 5 -14.58 15.80 -9.86
C TYR A 5 -13.79 14.96 -8.84
N ALA A 6 -12.57 14.57 -9.21
CA ALA A 6 -11.57 14.13 -8.24
C ALA A 6 -11.04 15.38 -7.53
N HIS A 7 -11.52 15.63 -6.31
CA HIS A 7 -10.93 16.65 -5.46
C HIS A 7 -9.56 16.11 -5.00
N ASN A 8 -8.50 16.49 -5.70
CA ASN A 8 -7.11 16.19 -5.32
C ASN A 8 -6.81 16.88 -3.98
N ILE A 9 -6.99 16.17 -2.87
CA ILE A 9 -6.44 16.56 -1.58
C ILE A 9 -4.94 16.21 -1.64
N GLY A 10 -4.16 17.05 -2.29
CA GLY A 10 -2.70 16.94 -2.27
C GLY A 10 -2.20 17.28 -0.87
N LEU A 11 -1.61 16.31 -0.18
CA LEU A 11 -0.87 16.56 1.05
C LEU A 11 0.49 17.14 0.68
N ASP A 12 0.83 18.32 1.21
CA ASP A 12 2.16 18.92 1.06
C ASP A 12 3.09 18.39 2.14
N PHE A 13 4.02 17.49 1.76
CA PHE A 13 5.01 16.94 2.68
C PHE A 13 6.00 18.00 3.23
N GLY A 14 6.07 19.19 2.63
CA GLY A 14 6.91 20.29 3.08
C GLY A 14 6.28 21.18 4.16
N SER A 15 5.02 20.93 4.52
CA SER A 15 4.31 21.68 5.56
C SER A 15 4.25 20.84 6.84
N PRO A 16 4.61 21.38 8.02
CA PRO A 16 4.45 20.65 9.26
C PRO A 16 2.97 20.34 9.49
N LEU A 17 2.66 19.11 9.90
CA LEU A 17 1.33 18.78 10.39
C LEU A 17 1.06 19.64 11.61
N TRP A 18 -0.12 20.25 11.67
CA TRP A 18 -0.63 20.81 12.91
C TRP A 18 -0.85 19.65 13.88
N GLU A 19 0.15 19.33 14.71
CA GLU A 19 0.04 18.26 15.71
C GLU A 19 -1.15 18.50 16.66
N ASP A 20 -1.54 19.76 16.84
CA ASP A 20 -2.51 20.20 17.84
C ASP A 20 -3.98 19.84 17.59
N SER A 21 -4.35 19.25 16.45
CA SER A 21 -5.77 18.91 16.21
C SER A 21 -6.05 17.46 15.81
N CYS A 22 -5.06 16.56 15.93
CA CYS A 22 -5.25 15.13 15.72
C CYS A 22 -5.02 14.32 17.01
N ASN A 23 -5.95 13.43 17.34
CA ASN A 23 -5.81 12.52 18.49
C ASN A 23 -4.91 11.34 18.08
N ILE A 24 -3.59 11.52 18.19
CA ILE A 24 -2.59 10.50 17.87
C ILE A 24 -2.09 9.87 19.17
N SER A 25 -2.20 8.54 19.27
CA SER A 25 -1.57 7.73 20.31
C SER A 25 -0.40 6.94 19.71
N LYS A 26 0.74 6.91 20.40
CA LYS A 26 1.94 6.17 19.98
C LYS A 26 2.15 4.92 20.83
N TYR A 27 2.73 3.89 20.23
CA TYR A 27 3.20 2.68 20.89
C TYR A 27 4.56 2.29 20.30
N PRO A 28 5.54 1.81 21.10
CA PRO A 28 5.52 1.77 22.57
C PRO A 28 5.50 3.18 23.17
N LEU A 29 4.96 3.35 24.38
CA LEU A 29 5.08 4.63 25.07
C LEU A 29 6.56 4.87 25.36
N GLU A 30 7.10 6.00 24.92
CA GLU A 30 8.44 6.43 25.31
C GLU A 30 8.47 6.68 26.81
N SER A 31 8.87 5.66 27.58
CA SER A 31 9.17 5.86 28.99
C SER A 31 10.55 6.50 29.10
N CYS A 32 10.63 7.64 29.79
CA CYS A 32 11.91 8.26 30.17
C CYS A 32 12.80 7.17 30.77
N SER A 33 13.94 6.88 30.15
CA SER A 33 15.07 6.04 30.60
C SER A 33 15.18 4.55 30.18
N ARG A 34 14.18 3.92 29.54
CA ARG A 34 14.38 2.61 28.87
C ARG A 34 13.57 2.53 27.59
N THR A 35 14.23 2.22 26.47
CA THR A 35 13.56 1.82 25.23
C THR A 35 12.86 0.49 25.49
N ILE A 36 11.55 0.52 25.75
CA ILE A 36 10.75 -0.70 25.81
C ILE A 36 10.77 -1.28 24.40
N ALA A 37 11.28 -2.51 24.26
CA ALA A 37 11.29 -3.20 22.98
C ALA A 37 9.84 -3.38 22.50
N ALA A 38 9.59 -3.08 21.22
CA ALA A 38 8.25 -3.24 20.67
C ALA A 38 7.90 -4.73 20.59
N SER A 39 6.75 -5.10 21.14
CA SER A 39 6.20 -6.46 21.07
C SER A 39 4.85 -6.46 20.36
N TYR A 40 4.62 -7.47 19.51
CA TYR A 40 3.34 -7.76 18.87
C TYR A 40 2.27 -8.18 19.88
N SER A 41 2.64 -8.96 20.90
CA SER A 41 1.71 -9.42 21.93
C SER A 41 1.18 -8.24 22.76
N GLU A 42 2.07 -7.36 23.20
CA GLU A 42 1.70 -6.15 23.94
C GLU A 42 0.94 -5.14 23.06
N LEU A 43 1.37 -4.96 21.80
CA LEU A 43 0.62 -4.14 20.83
C LEU A 43 -0.81 -4.67 20.64
N TRP A 44 -0.97 -5.98 20.53
CA TRP A 44 -2.29 -6.59 20.40
C TRP A 44 -3.17 -6.37 21.62
N ILE A 45 -2.63 -6.46 22.84
CA ILE A 45 -3.37 -6.17 24.08
C ILE A 45 -3.90 -4.73 24.04
N GLU A 46 -3.05 -3.77 23.68
CA GLU A 46 -3.42 -2.36 23.63
C GLU A 46 -4.43 -2.07 22.50
N LEU A 47 -4.21 -2.60 21.30
CA LEU A 47 -5.16 -2.46 20.20
C LEU A 47 -6.51 -3.08 20.54
N ARG A 48 -6.54 -4.24 21.20
CA ARG A 48 -7.78 -4.87 21.64
C ARG A 48 -8.55 -3.97 22.62
N ARG A 49 -7.84 -3.29 23.53
CA ARG A 49 -8.43 -2.32 24.45
C ARG A 49 -9.04 -1.14 23.69
N VAL A 50 -8.33 -0.56 22.73
CA VAL A 50 -8.81 0.57 21.91
C VAL A 50 -9.98 0.18 21.00
N LEU A 51 -9.89 -0.98 20.35
CA LEU A 51 -10.93 -1.50 19.46
C LEU A 51 -12.23 -1.85 20.20
N SER A 52 -12.15 -2.16 21.49
CA SER A 52 -13.32 -2.44 22.33
C SER A 52 -14.18 -1.22 22.64
N LEU A 53 -13.66 0.00 22.42
CA LEU A 53 -14.40 1.24 22.65
C LEU A 53 -15.60 1.36 21.71
N GLN A 54 -16.75 1.78 22.26
CA GLN A 54 -18.03 1.91 21.55
C GLN A 54 -17.95 2.75 20.27
N LYS A 55 -17.11 3.80 20.26
CA LYS A 55 -16.92 4.69 19.11
C LYS A 55 -16.35 4.00 17.86
N HIS A 56 -15.80 2.79 17.99
CA HIS A 56 -15.24 2.00 16.90
C HIS A 56 -16.08 0.77 16.53
N CYS A 57 -17.23 0.53 17.19
CA CYS A 57 -18.11 -0.59 16.89
C CYS A 57 -18.86 -0.37 15.55
N SER A 58 -19.11 -1.46 14.83
CA SER A 58 -19.89 -1.48 13.59
C SER A 58 -21.38 -1.19 13.78
N LEU A 59 -22.01 -0.76 12.68
CA LEU A 59 -23.40 -0.29 12.60
C LEU A 59 -24.42 -1.40 12.89
N HIS A 60 -24.07 -2.67 12.69
CA HIS A 60 -25.00 -3.80 12.81
C HIS A 60 -25.38 -4.15 14.25
N ASN A 61 -24.56 -3.74 15.23
CA ASN A 61 -24.75 -4.06 16.65
C ASN A 61 -25.34 -2.90 17.48
N ALA A 62 -25.71 -1.78 16.82
CA ALA A 62 -26.25 -0.61 17.50
C ALA A 62 -27.77 -0.76 17.74
N THR A 63 -28.14 -1.67 18.65
CA THR A 63 -29.52 -1.80 19.12
C THR A 63 -29.75 -0.78 20.24
N GLY A 64 -30.24 0.42 19.91
CA GLY A 64 -30.77 1.37 20.90
C GLY A 64 -30.31 2.82 20.72
N ASP A 65 -31.29 3.71 20.67
CA ASP A 65 -31.28 5.17 20.80
C ASP A 65 -30.23 5.99 20.03
N SER A 66 -30.74 6.62 18.97
CA SER A 66 -30.15 7.61 18.09
C SER A 66 -29.79 8.94 18.77
N SER A 67 -28.99 8.90 19.83
CA SER A 67 -28.28 10.07 20.34
C SER A 67 -26.82 9.98 19.88
N SER A 68 -26.54 10.65 18.76
CA SER A 68 -25.20 11.06 18.26
C SER A 68 -23.99 10.36 18.89
N LEU A 69 -23.79 9.06 18.61
CA LEU A 69 -22.49 8.43 18.87
C LEU A 69 -21.50 9.07 17.91
N ASP A 70 -20.60 9.89 18.44
CA ASP A 70 -19.46 10.46 17.71
C ASP A 70 -18.53 9.30 17.31
N ARG A 71 -18.80 8.74 16.13
CA ARG A 71 -18.06 7.60 15.57
C ARG A 71 -16.84 8.16 14.86
N SER A 72 -15.67 7.71 15.28
CA SER A 72 -14.40 8.11 14.69
C SER A 72 -13.76 6.91 13.99
N LEU A 73 -13.27 7.10 12.76
CA LEU A 73 -12.46 6.08 12.08
C LEU A 73 -11.13 5.91 12.80
N LEU A 74 -10.86 4.72 13.33
CA LEU A 74 -9.55 4.41 13.91
C LEU A 74 -8.56 4.07 12.78
N ARG A 75 -7.51 4.86 12.63
CA ARG A 75 -6.43 4.61 11.67
C ARG A 75 -5.22 4.09 12.44
N ILE A 76 -4.88 2.83 12.22
CA ILE A 76 -3.74 2.17 12.85
C ILE A 76 -2.61 2.11 11.82
N PHE A 77 -1.45 2.62 12.18
CA PHE A 77 -0.24 2.50 11.40
C PHE A 77 0.82 1.74 12.20
N VAL A 78 1.39 0.70 11.61
CA VAL A 78 2.47 -0.08 12.24
C VAL A 78 3.69 -0.02 11.33
N GLU A 79 4.74 0.59 11.85
CA GLU A 79 6.04 0.72 11.18
C GLU A 79 6.89 -0.54 11.35
N ASP A 80 7.80 -0.77 10.40
CA ASP A 80 8.77 -1.87 10.41
C ASP A 80 8.18 -3.26 10.76
N PHE A 81 7.00 -3.57 10.24
CA PHE A 81 6.34 -4.86 10.47
C PHE A 81 7.19 -6.01 9.93
N GLY A 82 7.27 -7.11 10.68
CA GLY A 82 8.11 -8.27 10.36
C GLY A 82 9.61 -8.09 10.63
N SER A 83 10.04 -6.91 11.09
CA SER A 83 11.44 -6.66 11.44
C SER A 83 11.93 -7.53 12.62
N PRO A 84 13.20 -7.94 12.66
CA PRO A 84 13.79 -8.61 13.82
C PRO A 84 13.90 -7.69 15.05
N LEU A 85 13.62 -6.39 14.93
CA LEU A 85 13.59 -5.45 16.06
C LEU A 85 12.42 -5.69 17.02
N TRP A 86 11.39 -6.44 16.60
CA TRP A 86 10.29 -6.84 17.45
C TRP A 86 10.71 -7.96 18.41
N GLU A 87 10.48 -7.77 19.71
CA GLU A 87 10.91 -8.70 20.76
C GLU A 87 10.38 -10.13 20.54
N ASP A 88 9.14 -10.23 20.06
CA ASP A 88 8.44 -11.47 19.78
C ASP A 88 8.11 -11.61 18.28
N SER A 89 9.10 -11.33 17.42
CA SER A 89 8.99 -11.38 15.95
C SER A 89 8.32 -12.65 15.40
N GLN A 90 8.50 -13.80 16.07
CA GLN A 90 7.84 -15.07 15.74
C GLN A 90 6.31 -15.01 15.79
N PHE A 91 5.71 -14.03 16.48
CA PHE A 91 4.27 -13.86 16.61
C PHE A 91 3.66 -12.90 15.58
N ALA A 92 4.43 -12.38 14.63
CA ALA A 92 3.94 -11.46 13.59
C ALA A 92 2.68 -11.99 12.87
N LEU A 93 2.68 -13.25 12.42
CA LEU A 93 1.53 -13.84 11.73
C LEU A 93 0.33 -14.10 12.65
N LYS A 94 0.60 -14.42 13.92
CA LYS A 94 -0.44 -14.57 14.94
C LYS A 94 -1.13 -13.24 15.20
N PHE A 95 -0.35 -12.16 15.29
CA PHE A 95 -0.85 -10.79 15.37
C PHE A 95 -1.72 -10.44 14.15
N LEU A 96 -1.27 -10.73 12.92
CA LEU A 96 -2.06 -10.48 11.71
C LEU A 96 -3.40 -11.21 11.71
N ALA A 97 -3.40 -12.49 12.10
CA ALA A 97 -4.63 -13.26 12.20
C ALA A 97 -5.62 -12.65 13.20
N HIS A 98 -5.12 -12.23 14.37
CA HIS A 98 -5.94 -11.60 15.40
C HIS A 98 -6.49 -10.23 14.96
N ILE A 99 -5.64 -9.36 14.43
CA ILE A 99 -6.05 -8.01 14.04
C ILE A 99 -6.99 -8.04 12.83
N LYS A 100 -6.73 -8.89 11.83
CA LYS A 100 -7.64 -9.06 10.68
C LYS A 100 -9.04 -9.47 11.14
N ALA A 101 -9.12 -10.47 12.02
CA ALA A 101 -10.40 -10.91 12.57
C ALA A 101 -11.11 -9.81 13.37
N ALA A 102 -10.37 -9.01 14.14
CA ALA A 102 -10.94 -7.93 14.92
C ALA A 102 -11.38 -6.72 14.08
N LEU A 103 -10.73 -6.43 12.96
CA LEU A 103 -11.09 -5.30 12.10
C LEU A 103 -12.34 -5.55 11.26
N ASN A 104 -12.71 -6.81 11.00
CA ASN A 104 -13.84 -7.16 10.12
C ASN A 104 -15.19 -6.53 10.51
N ASP A 105 -15.42 -6.22 11.80
CA ASP A 105 -16.66 -5.60 12.28
C ASP A 105 -16.39 -4.34 13.12
N ARG A 106 -15.34 -3.59 12.75
CA ARG A 106 -14.95 -2.34 13.43
C ARG A 106 -14.77 -1.22 12.42
N TYR A 107 -15.06 0.00 12.84
CA TYR A 107 -14.78 1.20 12.06
C TYR A 107 -13.30 1.59 12.20
N ALA A 108 -12.43 0.72 11.70
CA ALA A 108 -10.99 0.80 11.86
C ALA A 108 -10.27 0.29 10.60
N VAL A 109 -9.10 0.88 10.31
CA VAL A 109 -8.22 0.49 9.21
C VAL A 109 -6.80 0.30 9.73
N LEU A 110 -6.08 -0.67 9.17
CA LEU A 110 -4.69 -0.96 9.49
C LEU A 110 -3.83 -0.81 8.24
N MET A 111 -2.78 0.00 8.36
CA MET A 111 -1.71 0.11 7.38
C MET A 111 -0.42 -0.41 8.01
N LEU A 112 0.28 -1.27 7.27
CA LEU A 112 1.56 -1.85 7.67
C LEU A 112 2.62 -1.36 6.69
N SER A 113 3.74 -0.86 7.20
CA SER A 113 4.95 -0.69 6.39
C SER A 113 5.98 -1.74 6.81
N MET A 114 6.67 -2.32 5.84
CA MET A 114 7.72 -3.29 6.10
C MET A 114 8.86 -3.17 5.08
N ASN A 115 10.07 -3.53 5.50
CA ASN A 115 11.18 -3.73 4.57
C ASN A 115 11.12 -5.15 3.99
N SER A 116 10.51 -5.29 2.82
CA SER A 116 10.31 -6.59 2.16
C SER A 116 11.61 -7.30 1.78
N SER A 117 12.73 -6.59 1.68
CA SER A 117 14.04 -7.15 1.33
C SER A 117 14.77 -7.76 2.54
N ALA A 118 14.44 -7.31 3.75
CA ALA A 118 15.04 -7.80 5.00
C ALA A 118 14.25 -8.96 5.64
N ILE A 119 13.08 -9.32 5.10
CA ILE A 119 12.19 -10.34 5.63
C ILE A 119 12.36 -11.66 4.88
N ASP A 120 12.26 -12.77 5.60
CA ASP A 120 12.24 -14.12 5.03
C ASP A 120 11.16 -14.23 3.92
N PRO A 121 11.49 -14.77 2.72
CA PRO A 121 10.56 -14.85 1.61
C PRO A 121 9.25 -15.57 1.93
N HIS A 122 9.29 -16.65 2.71
CA HIS A 122 8.08 -17.39 3.08
C HIS A 122 7.22 -16.60 4.06
N LEU A 123 7.84 -15.90 5.03
CA LEU A 123 7.12 -14.99 5.91
C LEU A 123 6.45 -13.85 5.12
N LYS A 124 7.18 -13.25 4.17
CA LYS A 124 6.67 -12.18 3.30
C LYS A 124 5.42 -12.62 2.52
N GLU A 125 5.46 -13.78 1.86
CA GLU A 125 4.30 -14.31 1.13
C GLU A 125 3.10 -14.54 2.05
N ARG A 126 3.34 -15.05 3.26
CA ARG A 126 2.28 -15.24 4.26
C ARG A 126 1.70 -13.90 4.70
N ILE A 127 2.51 -12.88 4.93
CA ILE A 127 2.03 -11.53 5.25
C ILE A 127 1.12 -11.02 4.12
N TYR A 128 1.55 -11.11 2.85
CA TYR A 128 0.73 -10.71 1.71
C TYR A 128 -0.61 -11.44 1.63
N SER A 129 -0.66 -12.71 2.03
CA SER A 129 -1.92 -13.47 2.05
C SER A 129 -2.96 -12.92 3.04
N TYR A 130 -2.51 -12.30 4.15
CA TYR A 130 -3.39 -11.66 5.13
C TYR A 130 -3.86 -10.27 4.71
N CYS A 131 -3.10 -9.56 3.87
CA CYS A 131 -3.44 -8.22 3.44
C CYS A 131 -4.67 -8.21 2.51
N ASP A 132 -5.53 -7.21 2.65
CA ASP A 132 -6.64 -6.96 1.72
C ASP A 132 -6.17 -6.17 0.49
N VAL A 133 -5.18 -5.30 0.69
CA VAL A 133 -4.50 -4.50 -0.34
C VAL A 133 -2.99 -4.56 -0.07
N GLY A 134 -2.18 -4.67 -1.13
CA GLY A 134 -0.72 -4.74 -1.01
C GLY A 134 -0.01 -4.03 -2.13
N PHE A 135 0.99 -3.22 -1.78
CA PHE A 135 1.85 -2.50 -2.71
C PHE A 135 3.31 -2.72 -2.34
N VAL A 136 4.20 -2.72 -3.32
CA VAL A 136 5.65 -2.81 -3.14
C VAL A 136 6.29 -1.65 -3.89
N LEU A 137 7.20 -0.95 -3.21
CA LEU A 137 8.03 0.10 -3.81
C LEU A 137 9.40 -0.48 -4.09
N GLU A 138 9.84 -0.43 -5.34
CA GLU A 138 11.18 -0.86 -5.75
C GLU A 138 11.96 0.34 -6.26
N ALA A 139 12.86 0.86 -5.44
CA ALA A 139 13.74 1.93 -5.84
C ALA A 139 14.68 1.46 -6.96
N VAL A 140 14.91 2.33 -7.94
CA VAL A 140 15.82 2.09 -9.05
C VAL A 140 17.10 2.89 -8.82
N GLU A 141 18.26 2.30 -9.13
CA GLU A 141 19.53 3.01 -9.04
C GLU A 141 19.63 4.13 -10.09
N ASP A 142 20.28 5.23 -9.70
CA ASP A 142 20.50 6.40 -10.54
C ASP A 142 21.16 5.99 -11.87
N GLY A 143 20.43 6.18 -12.98
CA GLY A 143 20.90 5.93 -14.34
C GLY A 143 20.07 4.94 -15.15
N MET A 144 19.40 3.98 -14.52
CA MET A 144 18.55 3.01 -15.25
C MET A 144 17.27 3.64 -15.81
N ALA A 145 16.65 4.57 -15.07
CA ALA A 145 15.46 5.30 -15.52
C ALA A 145 15.71 6.13 -16.79
N SER A 146 16.94 6.61 -17.00
CA SER A 146 17.30 7.45 -18.15
C SER A 146 17.17 6.74 -19.51
N THR A 147 17.09 5.41 -19.51
CA THR A 147 16.95 4.61 -20.73
C THR A 147 15.56 4.71 -21.37
N PHE A 148 14.53 5.12 -20.61
CA PHE A 148 13.14 5.18 -21.07
C PHE A 148 12.64 6.60 -21.38
N GLY A 149 13.50 7.62 -21.28
CA GLY A 149 13.15 9.02 -21.57
C GLY A 149 12.41 9.76 -20.45
N ASP A 150 11.76 9.05 -19.53
CA ASP A 150 11.09 9.61 -18.35
C ASP A 150 11.90 9.35 -17.07
N HIS A 151 11.98 10.37 -16.20
CA HIS A 151 12.64 10.26 -14.90
C HIS A 151 11.65 9.73 -13.86
N PHE A 152 12.03 8.67 -13.15
CA PHE A 152 11.30 8.12 -12.00
C PHE A 152 12.26 7.54 -10.97
N ASP A 153 11.84 7.53 -9.69
CA ASP A 153 12.65 7.06 -8.55
C ASP A 153 12.51 5.54 -8.32
N GLY A 154 11.45 4.93 -8.83
CA GLY A 154 11.28 3.49 -8.77
C GLY A 154 9.96 2.98 -9.32
N TYR A 155 9.74 1.67 -9.18
CA TYR A 155 8.50 0.99 -9.57
C TYR A 155 7.51 0.89 -8.41
N PHE A 156 6.24 1.13 -8.70
CA PHE A 156 5.12 0.94 -7.79
C PHE A 156 4.37 -0.34 -8.15
N ARG A 157 4.72 -1.47 -7.54
CA ARG A 157 4.08 -2.75 -7.84
C ARG A 157 2.81 -2.95 -7.03
N ILE A 158 1.73 -3.28 -7.72
CA ILE A 158 0.48 -3.73 -7.10
C ILE A 158 0.58 -5.24 -6.86
N ILE A 159 0.57 -5.66 -5.60
CA ILE A 159 0.57 -7.09 -5.23
C ILE A 159 -0.87 -7.62 -5.13
N LYS A 160 -1.76 -6.81 -4.56
CA LYS A 160 -3.16 -7.17 -4.35
C LYS A 160 -4.02 -5.93 -4.31
N LEU A 161 -5.12 -5.94 -5.05
CA LEU A 161 -6.18 -4.94 -4.97
C LEU A 161 -7.35 -5.50 -4.16
N PRO A 162 -8.12 -4.64 -3.48
CA PRO A 162 -9.32 -5.10 -2.81
C PRO A 162 -10.28 -5.64 -3.87
N SER A 163 -10.83 -6.83 -3.64
CA SER A 163 -11.85 -7.42 -4.50
C SER A 163 -13.13 -6.59 -4.39
N ILE A 164 -13.29 -5.59 -5.26
CA ILE A 164 -14.58 -4.92 -5.43
C ILE A 164 -15.53 -5.97 -6.01
N PRO A 165 -16.73 -6.17 -5.43
CA PRO A 165 -17.75 -7.05 -6.01
C PRO A 165 -18.33 -6.37 -7.27
N SER A 166 -17.52 -6.31 -8.31
CA SER A 166 -17.86 -5.85 -9.65
C SER A 166 -17.77 -7.06 -10.58
N LEU A 167 -18.68 -7.16 -11.55
CA LEU A 167 -18.65 -8.19 -12.59
C LEU A 167 -17.34 -8.05 -13.41
N GLY A 168 -16.28 -8.72 -12.94
CA GLY A 168 -14.96 -8.71 -13.54
C GLY A 168 -14.09 -7.56 -13.02
N PRO A 169 -13.01 -7.84 -12.25
CA PRO A 169 -11.96 -6.85 -12.08
C PRO A 169 -11.30 -6.62 -13.45
N HIS A 170 -11.49 -5.45 -14.05
CA HIS A 170 -10.60 -4.99 -15.12
C HIS A 170 -9.24 -4.72 -14.47
N CYS A 171 -8.40 -5.75 -14.42
CA CYS A 171 -6.97 -5.55 -14.21
C CYS A 171 -6.46 -4.92 -15.51
N PRO A 172 -6.00 -3.67 -15.52
CA PRO A 172 -5.38 -3.12 -16.73
C PRO A 172 -4.26 -4.06 -17.15
N GLU A 173 -4.23 -4.43 -18.43
CA GLU A 173 -3.15 -5.22 -19.02
C GLU A 173 -1.84 -4.47 -18.77
N SER A 174 -1.09 -4.92 -17.75
CA SER A 174 0.26 -4.48 -17.40
C SER A 174 0.52 -2.98 -17.61
N SER A 175 -0.10 -2.11 -16.82
CA SER A 175 0.43 -0.76 -16.67
C SER A 175 1.61 -0.83 -15.70
N ASP A 176 2.84 -0.78 -16.23
CA ASP A 176 4.02 -0.59 -15.38
C ASP A 176 3.85 0.75 -14.66
N LEU A 177 3.67 0.71 -13.34
CA LEU A 177 3.52 1.91 -12.54
C LEU A 177 4.89 2.30 -11.99
N THR A 178 5.21 3.58 -12.07
CA THR A 178 6.39 4.19 -11.48
C THR A 178 6.00 5.18 -10.41
N PHE A 179 6.92 5.45 -9.50
CA PHE A 179 6.76 6.54 -8.54
C PHE A 179 7.87 7.58 -8.67
N GLU A 180 7.51 8.82 -8.40
CA GLU A 180 8.41 9.97 -8.26
C GLU A 180 8.21 10.58 -6.87
N LEU A 181 9.28 10.60 -6.09
CA LEU A 181 9.37 11.25 -4.80
C LEU A 181 9.90 12.67 -4.99
N HIS A 182 9.01 13.63 -4.98
CA HIS A 182 9.37 15.03 -4.93
C HIS A 182 9.44 15.53 -3.48
N ARG A 183 10.06 16.69 -3.26
CA ARG A 183 10.17 17.32 -1.93
C ARG A 183 8.82 17.50 -1.21
N ARG A 184 7.72 17.61 -1.95
CA ARG A 184 6.39 17.98 -1.42
C ARG A 184 5.27 17.03 -1.80
N ARG A 185 5.52 16.06 -2.66
CA ARG A 185 4.49 15.14 -3.16
C ARG A 185 5.11 13.81 -3.58
N PHE A 186 4.30 12.78 -3.57
CA PHE A 186 4.62 11.44 -4.04
C PHE A 186 3.68 11.14 -5.19
N ASP A 187 4.21 11.06 -6.40
CA ASP A 187 3.43 10.84 -7.61
C ASP A 187 3.54 9.37 -8.02
N VAL A 188 2.42 8.76 -8.40
CA VAL A 188 2.40 7.45 -9.06
C VAL A 188 1.89 7.65 -10.48
N LYS A 189 2.66 7.19 -11.47
CA LYS A 189 2.40 7.40 -12.90
C LYS A 189 2.47 6.08 -13.65
N ILE A 190 1.86 6.04 -14.84
CA ILE A 190 2.04 4.94 -15.78
C ILE A 190 3.34 5.19 -16.54
N LEU A 191 4.21 4.19 -16.60
CA LEU A 191 5.40 4.21 -17.43
C LEU A 191 4.98 4.03 -18.89
N HIS A 192 5.16 5.08 -19.67
CA HIS A 192 4.99 5.01 -21.11
C HIS A 192 6.32 4.65 -21.74
N LEU A 193 6.39 3.51 -22.43
CA LEU A 193 7.53 3.22 -23.27
C LEU A 193 7.57 4.24 -24.42
N PRO A 194 8.77 4.75 -24.78
CA PRO A 194 8.90 5.62 -25.94
C PRO A 194 8.36 4.89 -27.18
N PRO A 195 7.64 5.59 -28.07
CA PRO A 195 7.16 4.99 -29.31
C PRO A 195 8.35 4.41 -30.08
N VAL A 196 8.20 3.17 -30.57
CA VAL A 196 9.22 2.56 -31.45
C VAL A 196 9.37 3.47 -32.66
N MET A 197 10.53 4.11 -32.81
CA MET A 197 10.82 4.83 -34.04
C MET A 197 11.11 3.78 -35.12
N ASP A 198 10.22 3.67 -36.10
CA ASP A 198 10.45 2.91 -37.34
C ASP A 198 11.51 3.62 -38.20
N ASP A 199 12.71 3.84 -37.68
CA ASP A 199 13.88 4.23 -38.47
C ASP A 199 14.56 2.96 -39.02
N VAL A 200 13.76 2.11 -39.65
CA VAL A 200 14.25 1.21 -40.69
C VAL A 200 13.61 1.67 -41.98
N LYS A 201 14.33 2.54 -42.71
CA LYS A 201 14.17 2.60 -44.16
C LYS A 201 14.46 1.21 -44.68
N VAL A 202 13.42 0.40 -44.80
CA VAL A 202 13.45 -0.83 -45.58
C VAL A 202 13.65 -0.38 -47.01
N ASP A 203 14.90 -0.45 -47.49
CA ASP A 203 15.13 -0.52 -48.92
C ASP A 203 14.20 -1.61 -49.45
N ALA A 204 13.39 -1.25 -50.45
CA ALA A 204 12.24 -2.01 -50.95
C ALA A 204 12.57 -3.39 -51.57
N SER A 205 13.69 -4.02 -51.19
CA SER A 205 14.15 -5.32 -51.66
C SER A 205 14.48 -6.33 -50.54
N ALA A 206 14.24 -6.03 -49.27
CA ALA A 206 14.43 -7.00 -48.17
C ALA A 206 13.07 -7.42 -47.59
N SER A 207 12.67 -8.67 -47.87
CA SER A 207 11.49 -9.31 -47.29
C SER A 207 11.56 -9.33 -45.76
N LEU A 208 10.51 -8.86 -45.09
CA LEU A 208 10.37 -8.95 -43.63
C LEU A 208 10.29 -10.43 -43.19
N PRO A 209 10.91 -10.81 -42.07
CA PRO A 209 10.94 -12.19 -41.58
C PRO A 209 9.58 -12.74 -41.13
N CYS A 210 8.54 -11.89 -41.07
CA CYS A 210 7.16 -12.26 -40.71
C CYS A 210 6.23 -12.49 -41.91
N GLN A 211 6.70 -12.31 -43.15
CA GLN A 211 5.87 -12.54 -44.35
C GLN A 211 5.59 -14.04 -44.59
N SER A 212 6.44 -14.94 -44.10
CA SER A 212 6.34 -16.38 -44.35
C SER A 212 5.19 -17.10 -43.63
N MET A 213 4.50 -16.44 -42.69
CA MET A 213 3.35 -17.02 -41.99
C MET A 213 2.00 -16.74 -42.66
N LEU A 214 1.92 -15.81 -43.60
CA LEU A 214 0.67 -15.46 -44.28
C LEU A 214 0.44 -16.23 -45.59
N ASP A 215 1.50 -16.81 -46.17
CA ASP A 215 1.41 -17.63 -47.39
C ASP A 215 1.12 -19.13 -47.12
N ALA A 216 0.86 -19.48 -45.86
CA ALA A 216 0.62 -20.87 -45.43
C ALA A 216 -0.86 -21.21 -45.17
N PHE A 217 -1.81 -20.36 -45.61
CA PHE A 217 -3.24 -20.62 -45.55
C PHE A 217 -3.91 -20.46 -46.92
#